data_AF-A0A6J7Q7F8-F1
#
_entry.id   AF-A0A6J7Q7F8-F1
#
_cell.length_a   1.000
_cell.length_b   1.000
_cell.length_c   1.000
_cell.angle_alpha   90.00
_cell.angle_beta   90.00
_cell.angle_gamma   90.00
#
_symmetry.space_group_name_H-M   'P 1'
#
loop_
_entity.id
_entity.type
_entity.pdbx_description
1 polymer ?
#
loop_
_entity_poly.entity_id
_entity_poly.type
_entity_poly.pdbx_seq_one_letter_code
_entity_poly.pdbx_strand_id
1 'polypeptide(L)'
;MRLVWLVAALTALAIVTGTVTTGTGPHSGMHKGEYVRRFGFEISSVARVHSSAVILTVLAALWLVWRVRGRSDRLRLENAISTVLVVALTQGAVGYLQYFNGVPVVLVALHVGFATTLWLSVVYLLVATRSVVAGEQPLPSDEAGELSADVVEV
;
A
#
# COMPACT_ATOMS: atom_id res chain seq x y z
N MET A 1 -7.41 -6.98 10.72
CA MET A 1 -6.78 -7.65 9.55
C MET A 1 -7.47 -7.35 8.21
N ARG A 2 -8.78 -7.56 8.04
CA ARG A 2 -9.48 -7.35 6.75
C ARG A 2 -9.20 -5.99 6.08
N LEU A 3 -9.18 -4.92 6.87
CA LEU A 3 -8.95 -3.56 6.37
C LEU A 3 -7.49 -3.31 5.91
N VAL A 4 -6.50 -3.92 6.56
CA VAL A 4 -5.09 -3.81 6.12
C VAL A 4 -4.89 -4.53 4.78
N TRP A 5 -5.53 -5.70 4.61
CA TRP A 5 -5.56 -6.40 3.33
C TRP A 5 -6.29 -5.60 2.24
N LEU A 6 -7.39 -4.91 2.58
CA LEU A 6 -8.07 -4.01 1.65
C LEU A 6 -7.15 -2.89 1.17
N VAL A 7 -6.43 -2.22 2.08
CA VAL A 7 -5.44 -1.19 1.72
C VAL A 7 -4.37 -1.78 0.80
N ALA A 8 -3.87 -2.99 1.10
CA ALA A 8 -2.88 -3.65 0.26
C ALA A 8 -3.39 -3.97 -1.15
N ALA A 9 -4.61 -4.53 -1.25
CA ALA A 9 -5.23 -4.84 -2.53
C ALA A 9 -5.49 -3.59 -3.39
N LEU A 10 -5.98 -2.51 -2.77
CA LEU A 10 -6.21 -1.23 -3.45
C LEU A 10 -4.89 -0.59 -3.90
N THR A 11 -3.85 -0.66 -3.08
CA THR A 11 -2.50 -0.18 -3.44
C THR A 11 -1.95 -0.97 -4.64
N ALA A 12 -2.09 -2.30 -4.63
CA ALA A 12 -1.68 -3.14 -5.76
C ALA A 12 -2.45 -2.80 -7.05
N LEU A 13 -3.77 -2.58 -6.94
CA LEU A 13 -4.60 -2.13 -8.06
C LEU A 13 -4.16 -0.76 -8.60
N ALA A 14 -3.83 0.18 -7.70
CA ALA A 14 -3.29 1.49 -8.08
C ALA A 14 -1.97 1.36 -8.84
N ILE A 15 -1.06 0.46 -8.42
CA ILE A 15 0.21 0.20 -9.13
C ILE A 15 -0.04 -0.38 -10.53
N VAL A 16 -0.96 -1.35 -10.65
CA VAL A 16 -1.30 -1.96 -11.95
C VAL A 16 -1.88 -0.91 -12.90
N THR A 17 -2.90 -0.18 -12.46
CA THR A 17 -3.52 0.89 -13.28
C THR A 17 -2.55 2.04 -13.58
N GLY A 18 -1.61 2.33 -12.68
CA GLY A 18 -0.54 3.31 -12.89
C GLY A 18 0.42 2.88 -13.99
N THR A 19 0.81 1.60 -14.00
CA THR A 19 1.63 1.02 -15.06
C THR A 19 0.95 1.13 -16.42
N VAL A 20 -0.36 0.86 -16.49
CA VAL A 20 -1.14 1.06 -17.72
C VAL A 20 -1.14 2.53 -18.14
N THR A 21 -1.36 3.46 -17.20
CA THR A 21 -1.35 4.91 -17.47
C THR A 21 0.00 5.37 -18.05
N THR A 22 1.11 4.94 -17.46
CA THR A 22 2.47 5.23 -17.96
C THR A 22 2.70 4.63 -19.35
N GLY A 23 2.23 3.39 -19.57
CA GLY A 23 2.32 2.71 -20.86
C GLY A 23 1.42 3.30 -21.96
N THR A 24 0.37 4.04 -21.61
CA THR A 24 -0.49 4.77 -22.55
C THR A 24 0.05 6.18 -22.85
N GLY A 25 0.86 6.74 -21.95
CA GLY A 25 1.37 8.11 -22.07
C GLY A 25 2.64 8.28 -22.91
N PRO A 26 3.18 9.51 -22.95
CA PRO A 26 4.38 9.85 -23.72
C PRO A 26 5.63 9.04 -23.36
N HIS A 27 5.61 8.39 -22.19
CA HIS A 27 6.70 7.60 -21.62
C HIS A 27 6.51 6.08 -21.85
N SER A 28 5.72 5.67 -22.84
CA SER A 28 5.46 4.26 -23.16
C SER A 28 6.66 3.49 -23.75
N GLY A 29 7.82 4.15 -23.86
CA GLY A 29 9.01 3.64 -24.56
C GLY A 29 9.14 4.13 -26.00
N MET A 30 8.44 5.21 -26.37
CA MET A 30 8.58 5.87 -27.68
C MET A 30 9.97 6.52 -27.81
N HIS A 31 10.67 6.23 -28.92
CA HIS A 31 11.82 7.05 -29.36
C HIS A 31 11.32 8.22 -30.21
N LYS A 32 12.10 9.31 -30.31
CA LYS A 32 11.75 10.46 -31.16
C LYS A 32 11.46 9.98 -32.59
N GLY A 33 10.20 10.08 -33.02
CA GLY A 33 9.74 9.70 -34.37
C GLY A 33 8.84 8.47 -34.43
N GLU A 34 8.66 7.72 -33.33
CA GLU A 34 7.79 6.54 -33.28
C GLU A 34 6.60 6.76 -32.34
N TYR A 35 5.38 6.56 -32.85
CA TYR A 35 4.16 6.53 -32.03
C TYR A 35 3.78 5.09 -31.68
N VAL A 36 4.35 4.56 -30.60
CA VAL A 36 3.97 3.26 -30.06
C VAL A 36 2.85 3.45 -29.02
N ARG A 37 1.60 3.43 -29.48
CA ARG A 37 0.44 3.28 -28.58
C ARG A 37 0.37 1.82 -28.13
N ARG A 38 1.01 1.48 -27.00
CA ARG A 38 0.96 0.11 -26.42
C ARG A 38 -0.47 -0.33 -26.12
N PHE A 39 -1.31 0.63 -25.75
CA PHE A 39 -2.72 0.44 -25.51
C PHE A 39 -3.49 1.52 -26.27
N GLY A 40 -4.51 1.14 -27.05
CA GLY A 40 -5.35 2.07 -27.82
C GLY A 40 -6.32 2.89 -26.96
N PHE A 41 -5.98 3.13 -25.69
CA PHE A 41 -6.80 3.88 -24.75
C PHE A 41 -6.46 5.37 -24.79
N GLU A 42 -7.46 6.20 -24.52
CA GLU A 42 -7.27 7.62 -24.25
C GLU A 42 -6.63 7.80 -22.86
N ILE A 43 -5.54 8.57 -22.80
CA ILE A 43 -4.78 8.78 -21.56
C ILE A 43 -5.64 9.38 -20.44
N SER A 44 -6.58 10.26 -20.80
CA SER A 44 -7.50 10.89 -19.84
C SER A 44 -8.42 9.86 -19.17
N SER A 45 -8.86 8.84 -19.91
CA SER A 45 -9.71 7.76 -19.38
C SER A 45 -8.95 6.86 -18.42
N VAL A 46 -7.74 6.41 -18.81
CA VAL A 46 -6.91 5.54 -17.95
C VAL A 46 -6.45 6.30 -16.71
N ALA A 47 -6.04 7.56 -16.85
CA ALA A 47 -5.68 8.42 -15.73
C ALA A 47 -6.84 8.61 -14.74
N ARG A 48 -8.08 8.71 -15.24
CA ARG A 48 -9.26 8.79 -14.37
C ARG A 48 -9.46 7.50 -13.58
N VAL A 49 -9.39 6.34 -14.23
CA VAL A 49 -9.48 5.03 -13.55
C VAL A 49 -8.38 4.87 -12.50
N HIS A 50 -7.14 5.21 -12.84
CA HIS A 50 -6.02 5.17 -11.92
C HIS A 50 -6.23 6.11 -10.72
N SER A 51 -6.64 7.36 -10.96
CA SER A 51 -6.91 8.33 -9.90
C SER A 51 -8.02 7.86 -8.94
N SER A 52 -9.05 7.20 -9.45
CA SER A 52 -10.09 6.58 -8.62
C SER A 52 -9.53 5.49 -7.71
N ALA A 53 -8.65 4.63 -8.21
CA ALA A 53 -8.00 3.60 -7.40
C ALA A 53 -7.10 4.22 -6.30
N VAL A 54 -6.39 5.30 -6.61
CA VAL A 54 -5.59 6.06 -5.62
C VAL A 54 -6.48 6.68 -4.55
N ILE A 55 -7.58 7.34 -4.93
CA ILE A 55 -8.54 7.94 -3.98
C ILE A 55 -9.10 6.87 -3.05
N LEU A 56 -9.54 5.73 -3.59
CA LEU A 56 -10.03 4.61 -2.78
C LEU A 56 -8.97 4.08 -1.81
N THR A 57 -7.70 4.01 -2.24
CA THR A 57 -6.58 3.61 -1.38
C THR A 57 -6.40 4.57 -0.21
N VAL A 58 -6.42 5.89 -0.47
CA VAL A 58 -6.31 6.93 0.56
C VAL A 58 -7.49 6.88 1.53
N LEU A 59 -8.73 6.74 1.03
CA LEU A 59 -9.91 6.62 1.87
C LEU A 59 -9.87 5.36 2.76
N ALA A 60 -9.41 4.23 2.22
CA ALA A 60 -9.24 3.01 3.00
C ALA A 60 -8.15 3.16 4.09
N ALA A 61 -7.05 3.87 3.79
CA ALA A 61 -6.00 4.17 4.77
C ALA A 61 -6.50 5.12 5.87
N LEU A 62 -7.27 6.16 5.52
CA LEU A 62 -7.90 7.07 6.49
C LEU A 62 -8.91 6.34 7.37
N TRP A 63 -9.73 5.46 6.78
CA TRP A 63 -10.61 4.59 7.55
C TRP A 63 -9.79 3.75 8.54
N LEU A 64 -8.70 3.13 8.08
CA LEU A 64 -7.84 2.32 8.94
C LEU A 64 -7.35 3.10 10.16
N VAL A 65 -6.84 4.32 9.96
CA VAL A 65 -6.44 5.24 11.05
C VAL A 65 -7.60 5.46 12.03
N TRP A 66 -8.78 5.82 11.51
CA TRP A 66 -9.95 6.07 12.34
C TRP A 66 -10.34 4.83 13.17
N ARG A 67 -10.27 3.64 12.57
CA ARG A 67 -10.69 2.40 13.21
C ARG A 67 -9.75 1.89 14.30
N VAL A 68 -8.45 2.19 14.19
CA VAL A 68 -7.44 1.81 15.19
C VAL A 68 -7.24 2.88 16.27
N ARG A 69 -7.86 4.06 16.15
CA ARG A 69 -7.62 5.23 17.01
C ARG A 69 -7.79 4.96 18.52
N GLY A 70 -8.67 4.04 18.89
CA GLY A 70 -8.98 3.66 20.28
C GLY A 70 -8.45 2.29 20.73
N ARG A 71 -7.52 1.67 19.99
CA ARG A 71 -6.91 0.38 20.38
C ARG A 71 -5.61 0.60 21.13
N SER A 72 -5.34 -0.21 22.16
CA SER A 72 -4.07 -0.29 22.89
C SER A 72 -2.87 -0.50 21.97
N ASP A 73 -3.06 -1.30 20.93
CA ASP A 73 -1.99 -1.74 20.02
C ASP A 73 -1.65 -0.66 18.98
N ARG A 74 -2.37 0.48 19.00
CA ARG A 74 -2.15 1.61 18.11
C ARG A 74 -0.70 2.07 18.13
N LEU A 75 -0.08 2.20 19.31
CA LEU A 75 1.29 2.69 19.43
C LEU A 75 2.30 1.83 18.65
N ARG A 76 2.02 0.52 18.51
CA ARG A 76 2.88 -0.41 17.74
C ARG A 76 2.69 -0.28 16.23
N LEU A 77 1.54 0.22 15.77
CA LEU A 77 1.20 0.34 14.34
C LEU A 77 1.19 1.80 13.84
N GLU A 78 1.28 2.78 14.73
CA GLU A 78 1.12 4.20 14.43
C GLU A 78 2.14 4.69 13.40
N ASN A 79 3.41 4.33 13.58
CA ASN A 79 4.46 4.68 12.63
C ASN A 79 4.20 4.08 11.23
N ALA A 80 3.78 2.80 11.16
CA ALA A 80 3.52 2.12 9.90
C ALA A 80 2.34 2.75 9.16
N ILE A 81 1.23 2.99 9.86
CA ILE A 81 0.02 3.58 9.28
C ILE A 81 0.26 5.04 8.88
N SER A 82 0.97 5.81 9.71
CA SER A 82 1.33 7.21 9.41
C SER A 82 2.20 7.30 8.17
N THR A 83 3.21 6.43 8.04
CA THR A 83 4.08 6.37 6.87
C THR A 83 3.27 6.09 5.59
N VAL A 84 2.39 5.08 5.62
CA VAL A 84 1.51 4.78 4.48
C VAL A 84 0.67 5.99 4.08
N LEU A 85 0.06 6.69 5.05
CA LEU A 85 -0.79 7.84 4.78
C LEU A 85 -0.01 9.02 4.19
N VAL A 86 1.12 9.39 4.80
CA VAL A 86 1.97 10.51 4.34
C VAL A 86 2.49 10.24 2.93
N VAL A 87 2.99 9.04 2.66
CA VAL A 87 3.50 8.67 1.34
C VAL A 87 2.37 8.62 0.32
N ALA A 88 1.18 8.09 0.67
CA ALA A 88 0.04 8.04 -0.24
C ALA A 88 -0.49 9.44 -0.62
N LEU A 89 -0.54 10.38 0.34
CA LEU A 89 -0.94 11.76 0.08
C LEU A 89 0.11 12.49 -0.79
N THR A 90 1.38 12.31 -0.48
CA THR A 90 2.50 12.84 -1.28
C THR A 90 2.42 12.31 -2.71
N GLN A 91 2.16 11.01 -2.87
CA GLN A 91 2.00 10.38 -4.16
C GLN A 91 0.85 10.98 -4.97
N GLY A 92 -0.32 11.17 -4.33
CA GLY A 92 -1.47 11.82 -4.96
C GLY A 92 -1.14 13.24 -5.44
N ALA A 93 -0.43 14.02 -4.63
CA ALA A 93 0.01 15.37 -5.00
C ALA A 93 0.98 15.36 -6.18
N VAL A 94 2.01 14.49 -6.15
CA VAL A 94 2.98 14.36 -7.25
C VAL A 94 2.29 13.90 -8.54
N GLY A 95 1.35 12.95 -8.46
CA GLY A 95 0.59 12.48 -9.63
C GLY A 95 -0.30 13.55 -10.24
N TYR A 96 -0.93 14.37 -9.40
CA TYR A 96 -1.70 15.51 -9.85
C TYR A 96 -0.80 16.52 -10.58
N LEU A 97 0.32 16.91 -9.97
CA LEU A 97 1.30 17.80 -10.61
C LEU A 97 1.81 17.23 -11.94
N GLN A 98 2.09 15.93 -12.00
CA GLN A 98 2.53 15.25 -13.22
C GLN A 98 1.48 15.37 -14.33
N TYR A 99 0.20 15.14 -14.04
CA TYR A 99 -0.88 15.23 -15.03
C TYR A 99 -1.01 16.64 -15.62
N PHE A 100 -1.00 17.68 -14.77
CA PHE A 100 -1.21 19.06 -15.22
C PHE A 100 0.03 19.70 -15.88
N ASN A 101 1.24 19.21 -15.58
CA ASN A 101 2.48 19.72 -16.19
C ASN A 101 2.88 18.98 -17.48
N GLY A 102 1.98 18.19 -18.08
CA GLY A 102 2.27 17.47 -19.31
C GLY A 102 3.21 16.27 -19.12
N VAL A 103 3.23 15.69 -17.92
CA VAL A 103 3.96 14.47 -17.57
C VAL A 103 5.48 14.62 -17.73
N PRO A 104 6.15 15.57 -17.03
CA PRO A 104 7.60 15.72 -17.16
C PRO A 104 8.35 14.53 -16.55
N VAL A 105 9.42 14.07 -17.21
CA VAL A 105 10.17 12.85 -16.86
C VAL A 105 10.65 12.81 -15.40
N VAL A 106 11.06 13.96 -14.85
CA VAL A 106 11.52 14.05 -13.46
C VAL A 106 10.39 13.76 -12.48
N LEU A 107 9.18 14.29 -12.73
CA LEU A 107 8.03 13.98 -11.88
C LEU A 107 7.62 12.52 -12.01
N VAL A 108 7.72 11.92 -13.21
CA VAL A 108 7.47 10.48 -13.41
C VAL A 108 8.43 9.64 -12.56
N ALA A 109 9.73 9.95 -12.58
CA ALA A 109 10.73 9.24 -11.78
C ALA A 109 10.45 9.35 -10.27
N LEU A 110 10.11 10.56 -9.80
CA LEU A 110 9.72 10.78 -8.40
C LEU A 110 8.45 10.01 -8.05
N HIS A 111 7.44 10.03 -8.92
CA HIS A 111 6.17 9.34 -8.72
C HIS A 111 6.37 7.82 -8.62
N VAL A 112 7.17 7.23 -9.51
CA VAL A 112 7.52 5.80 -9.45
C VAL A 112 8.31 5.49 -8.17
N GLY A 113 9.26 6.34 -7.78
CA GLY A 113 10.01 6.19 -6.53
C GLY A 113 9.09 6.15 -5.30
N PHE A 114 8.18 7.12 -5.18
CA PHE A 114 7.16 7.13 -4.13
C PHE A 114 6.21 5.93 -4.21
N ALA A 115 5.98 5.36 -5.39
CA ALA A 115 5.09 4.20 -5.55
C ALA A 115 5.74 2.97 -4.94
N THR A 116 7.04 2.80 -5.18
CA THR A 116 7.86 1.77 -4.55
C THR A 116 7.89 1.95 -3.03
N THR A 117 8.15 3.17 -2.54
CA THR A 117 8.14 3.45 -1.08
C THR A 117 6.77 3.17 -0.46
N LEU A 118 5.68 3.52 -1.13
CA LEU A 118 4.32 3.25 -0.67
C LEU A 118 4.08 1.75 -0.56
N TRP A 119 4.45 0.98 -1.59
CA TRP A 119 4.31 -0.48 -1.58
C TRP A 119 5.09 -1.13 -0.44
N LEU A 120 6.34 -0.73 -0.24
CA LEU A 120 7.16 -1.21 0.88
C LEU A 120 6.52 -0.89 2.23
N SER A 121 5.97 0.31 2.39
CA SER A 121 5.29 0.74 3.62
C SER A 121 4.04 -0.10 3.90
N VAL A 122 3.28 -0.46 2.86
CA VAL A 122 2.10 -1.33 2.96
C VAL A 122 2.48 -2.77 3.30
N VAL A 123 3.53 -3.31 2.71
CA VAL A 123 4.07 -4.64 3.06
C VAL A 123 4.55 -4.65 4.52
N TYR A 124 5.26 -3.61 4.93
CA TYR A 124 5.68 -3.44 6.33
C TYR A 124 4.47 -3.39 7.27
N LEU A 125 3.41 -2.66 6.93
CA LEU A 125 2.17 -2.61 7.70
C LEU A 125 1.50 -3.99 7.81
N LEU A 126 1.48 -4.80 6.75
CA LEU A 126 0.97 -6.18 6.78
C LEU A 126 1.76 -7.05 7.76
N VAL A 127 3.09 -6.97 7.73
CA VAL A 127 3.96 -7.74 8.63
C VAL A 127 3.80 -7.27 10.08
N ALA A 128 3.85 -5.96 10.32
CA ALA A 128 3.69 -5.38 11.65
C ALA A 128 2.33 -5.75 12.29
N THR A 129 1.26 -5.80 11.47
CA THR A 129 -0.06 -6.24 11.95
C THR A 129 -0.06 -7.73 12.32
N ARG A 130 0.69 -8.59 11.61
CA ARG A 130 0.82 -10.02 11.96
C ARG A 130 1.58 -10.22 13.27
N SER A 131 2.67 -9.49 13.49
CA SER A 131 3.44 -9.59 14.74
C SER A 131 2.64 -9.13 15.96
N VAL A 132 1.77 -8.13 15.81
CA VAL A 132 0.88 -7.69 16.89
C VAL A 132 -0.12 -8.79 17.26
N VAL A 133 -0.77 -9.43 16.28
CA VAL A 133 -1.75 -10.50 16.51
C VAL A 133 -1.11 -11.78 17.07
N ALA A 134 0.09 -12.14 16.61
CA ALA A 134 0.80 -13.32 17.12
C ALA A 134 1.21 -13.16 18.60
N GLY A 135 1.54 -11.94 19.02
CA GLY A 135 1.88 -11.63 20.42
C GLY A 135 0.69 -11.60 21.38
N GLU A 136 -0.55 -11.66 20.88
CA GLU A 136 -1.78 -11.76 21.70
C GLU A 136 -2.17 -13.21 22.01
N GLN A 137 -1.52 -14.23 21.41
CA GLN A 137 -1.83 -15.63 21.74
C GLN A 137 -1.28 -15.98 23.13
N PRO A 138 -2.14 -16.40 24.09
CA PRO A 138 -1.67 -16.93 25.36
C PRO A 138 -0.76 -18.13 25.12
N LEU A 139 0.38 -18.18 25.82
CA LEU A 139 1.22 -19.39 25.84
C LEU A 139 0.36 -20.58 26.29
N PRO A 140 0.47 -21.77 25.66
CA PRO A 140 -0.22 -22.97 26.14
C PRO A 140 0.09 -23.16 27.63
N SER A 141 -0.94 -23.11 28.47
CA SER A 141 -0.74 -23.04 29.92
C SER A 141 -0.37 -24.38 30.56
N ASP A 142 -0.51 -25.54 29.90
CA ASP A 142 -0.63 -26.79 30.66
C ASP A 142 0.14 -28.03 30.17
N GLU A 143 1.04 -27.96 29.17
CA GLU A 143 1.97 -29.10 28.96
C GLU A 143 3.10 -29.15 30.02
N ALA A 144 3.30 -28.07 30.78
CA ALA A 144 4.23 -28.04 31.90
C ALA A 144 3.67 -28.66 33.20
N GLY A 145 2.34 -28.81 33.30
CA GLY A 145 1.67 -29.40 34.47
C GLY A 145 1.64 -30.93 34.41
N GLU A 146 1.32 -31.50 33.24
CA GLU A 146 1.24 -32.95 33.02
C GLU A 146 2.59 -33.65 33.16
N LEU A 147 3.68 -33.04 32.66
CA LEU A 147 5.04 -33.60 32.81
C LEU A 147 5.54 -33.61 34.26
N SER A 148 4.99 -32.75 35.13
CA SER A 148 5.35 -32.74 36.56
C SER A 148 4.56 -33.77 37.37
N ALA A 149 3.37 -34.14 36.91
CA ALA A 149 2.55 -35.17 37.55
C ALA A 149 3.07 -36.58 37.23
N ASP A 150 3.45 -36.84 35.98
CA ASP A 150 3.96 -38.14 35.54
C ASP A 150 5.35 -38.49 36.12
N VAL A 151 6.17 -37.50 36.48
CA VAL A 151 7.51 -37.73 37.08
C VAL A 151 7.44 -37.99 38.58
N VAL A 152 6.31 -37.69 39.23
CA VAL A 152 6.12 -37.89 40.68
C VAL A 152 5.41 -39.22 40.99
N GLU A 153 4.81 -39.89 40.00
CA GLU A 153 4.09 -41.18 40.17
C GLU A 153 4.92 -42.47 39.86
N VAL A 154 6.25 -42.42 39.81
CA VAL A 154 7.12 -43.61 39.57
C VAL A 154 8.04 -43.94 40.75
#